data_AF-A0A6L2ZX94-F1
#
_entry.id   AF-A0A6L2ZX94-F1
#
_cell.length_a   1.000
_cell.length_b   1.000
_cell.length_c   1.000
_cell.angle_alpha   90.00
_cell.angle_beta   90.00
_cell.angle_gamma   90.00
#
_symmetry.space_group_name_H-M   'P 1'
#
loop_
_entity.id
_entity.type
_entity.pdbx_description
1 polymer ?
#
loop_
_entity_poly.entity_id
_entity_poly.type
_entity_poly.pdbx_seq_one_letter_code
_entity_poly.pdbx_strand_id
1 'polypeptide(L)'
;MKKLLVITDVTLALTAVLLIFAVKQGEHPVVAPTIEFAKAEQYRPEKTVNIEQIKMGNFETIHGDWVNYESDIDGRRVRVLDTKVTKQKRDFYLQYGGINEQTGQVYLWMYLEGIAPENGSRFEIYPKGTPVPVKLRNGTIDYSGKYDPTSREKDRILPEGSARTVEELASLVLYRDGEALV
;
A
#
# COMPACT_ATOMS: atom_id res chain seq x y z
N MET A 1 20.65 -43.60 61.92
CA MET A 1 20.31 -43.23 60.52
C MET A 1 19.92 -41.76 60.45
N LYS A 2 20.89 -40.82 60.49
CA LYS A 2 20.63 -39.35 60.49
C LYS A 2 21.57 -38.55 59.57
N LYS A 3 22.52 -39.20 58.88
CA LYS A 3 23.53 -38.51 58.04
C LYS A 3 23.27 -38.61 56.53
N LEU A 4 22.29 -39.41 56.10
CA LEU A 4 21.98 -39.58 54.67
C LEU A 4 20.91 -38.61 54.16
N LEU A 5 20.09 -38.03 55.04
CA LEU A 5 18.99 -37.13 54.64
C LEU A 5 19.44 -35.68 54.41
N VAL A 6 20.55 -35.26 55.04
CA VAL A 6 21.06 -33.87 54.97
C VAL A 6 21.73 -33.56 53.63
N ILE A 7 22.24 -34.57 52.91
CA ILE A 7 22.96 -34.36 51.63
C ILE A 7 21.96 -34.13 50.47
N THR A 8 20.77 -34.73 50.55
CA THR A 8 19.70 -34.56 49.55
C THR A 8 19.03 -33.19 49.61
N ASP A 9 18.88 -32.59 50.81
CA ASP A 9 18.24 -31.27 50.94
C ASP A 9 19.16 -30.12 50.53
N VAL A 10 20.48 -30.26 50.72
CA VAL A 10 21.45 -29.24 50.30
C VAL A 10 21.66 -29.25 48.77
N THR A 11 21.60 -30.42 48.13
CA THR A 11 21.70 -30.50 46.66
C THR A 11 20.44 -29.99 45.95
N LEU A 12 19.25 -30.16 46.55
CA LEU A 12 17.99 -29.62 46.01
C LEU A 12 17.88 -28.08 46.17
N ALA A 13 18.37 -27.54 47.29
CA ALA A 13 18.41 -26.09 47.49
C ALA A 13 19.43 -25.40 46.57
N LEU A 14 20.58 -26.03 46.30
CA LEU A 14 21.62 -25.46 45.43
C LEU A 14 21.19 -25.44 43.94
N THR A 15 20.44 -26.45 43.47
CA THR A 15 19.90 -26.47 42.10
C THR A 15 18.78 -25.45 41.90
N ALA A 16 17.93 -25.23 42.90
CA ALA A 16 16.90 -24.18 42.86
C ALA A 16 17.52 -22.77 42.83
N VAL A 17 18.59 -22.51 43.58
CA VAL A 17 19.30 -21.22 43.56
C VAL A 17 20.02 -21.00 42.23
N LEU A 18 20.66 -22.02 41.65
CA LEU A 18 21.30 -21.91 40.33
C LEU A 18 20.29 -21.67 39.19
N LEU A 19 19.07 -22.21 39.27
CA LEU A 19 18.01 -21.91 38.31
C LEU A 19 17.47 -20.48 38.43
N ILE A 20 17.45 -19.90 39.64
CA ILE A 20 17.05 -18.49 39.84
C ILE A 20 18.12 -17.53 39.27
N PHE A 21 19.41 -17.89 39.32
CA PHE A 21 20.49 -17.10 38.72
C PHE A 21 20.67 -17.34 37.21
N ALA A 22 20.23 -18.47 36.67
CA ALA A 22 20.22 -18.71 35.22
C ALA A 22 19.08 -17.98 34.47
N VAL A 23 18.07 -17.46 35.19
CA VAL A 23 16.91 -16.73 34.63
C VAL A 23 17.05 -15.20 34.77
N LYS A 24 18.21 -14.70 35.18
CA LYS A 24 18.50 -13.27 35.23
C LYS A 24 19.85 -12.94 34.60
N GLN A 25 19.92 -13.02 33.27
CA GLN A 25 20.65 -12.06 32.42
C GLN A 25 20.48 -12.46 30.96
N GLY A 26 19.34 -12.06 30.42
CA GLY A 26 19.03 -12.09 28.99
C GLY A 26 17.83 -11.19 28.68
N GLU A 27 17.51 -10.22 29.55
CA GLU A 27 16.70 -9.08 29.12
C GLU A 27 17.63 -8.21 28.28
N HIS A 28 17.79 -8.57 27.01
CA HIS A 28 17.94 -7.50 26.04
C HIS A 28 16.72 -6.61 26.24
N PRO A 29 16.89 -5.32 26.55
CA PRO A 29 15.75 -4.44 26.44
C PRO A 29 15.31 -4.57 24.99
N VAL A 30 14.15 -5.19 24.77
CA VAL A 30 13.40 -4.95 23.54
C VAL A 30 12.98 -3.50 23.68
N VAL A 31 13.91 -2.62 23.33
CA VAL A 31 13.58 -1.31 22.85
C VAL A 31 12.68 -1.63 21.66
N ALA A 32 11.37 -1.60 21.89
CA ALA A 32 10.44 -1.41 20.80
C ALA A 32 11.06 -0.29 19.98
N PRO A 33 11.26 -0.45 18.66
CA PRO A 33 11.82 0.63 17.86
C PRO A 33 10.94 1.82 18.17
N THR A 34 11.51 2.77 18.91
CA THR A 34 10.90 4.06 19.05
C THR A 34 10.96 4.54 17.62
N ILE A 35 9.81 4.49 16.94
CA ILE A 35 9.64 5.24 15.73
C ILE A 35 9.81 6.67 16.22
N GLU A 36 11.06 7.13 16.22
CA GLU A 36 11.33 8.54 16.09
C GLU A 36 10.45 8.92 14.91
N PHE A 37 9.41 9.71 15.18
CA PHE A 37 8.72 10.43 14.14
C PHE A 37 9.82 11.24 13.48
N ALA A 38 10.38 10.66 12.42
CA ALA A 38 11.41 11.26 11.60
C ALA A 38 10.86 12.63 11.30
N LYS A 39 11.51 13.61 11.88
CA LYS A 39 11.21 15.02 11.76
C LYS A 39 11.16 15.27 10.27
N ALA A 40 9.95 15.33 9.72
CA ALA A 40 9.63 15.18 8.30
C ALA A 40 10.84 15.49 7.42
N GLU A 41 11.64 14.47 7.13
CA GLU A 41 12.65 14.61 6.10
C GLU A 41 11.85 15.00 4.87
N GLN A 42 12.21 16.13 4.27
CA GLN A 42 11.77 16.50 2.93
C GLN A 42 12.36 15.47 1.97
N TYR A 43 11.86 14.24 2.05
CA TYR A 43 12.14 13.18 1.11
C TYR A 43 11.35 13.55 -0.14
N ARG A 44 12.06 14.17 -1.09
CA ARG A 44 11.64 14.34 -2.47
C ARG A 44 12.47 13.40 -3.35
N PRO A 45 12.27 12.08 -3.30
CA PRO A 45 12.42 11.36 -4.54
C PRO A 45 11.35 11.96 -5.47
N GLU A 46 11.67 12.12 -6.74
CA GLU A 46 10.61 12.01 -7.75
C GLU A 46 9.82 10.76 -7.36
N LYS A 47 8.55 10.92 -6.93
CA LYS A 47 7.78 9.83 -6.34
C LYS A 47 7.31 8.92 -7.47
N THR A 48 8.28 8.27 -8.10
CA THR A 48 8.08 7.33 -9.19
C THR A 48 7.46 6.07 -8.62
N VAL A 49 6.37 5.61 -9.24
CA VAL A 49 5.75 4.33 -8.93
C VAL A 49 6.78 3.20 -9.11
N ASN A 50 7.10 2.48 -8.03
CA ASN A 50 7.99 1.32 -8.09
C ASN A 50 7.17 0.03 -8.04
N ILE A 51 7.03 -0.60 -9.19
CA ILE A 51 6.25 -1.82 -9.39
C ILE A 51 6.78 -2.99 -8.56
N GLU A 52 8.10 -3.15 -8.44
CA GLU A 52 8.69 -4.25 -7.66
C GLU A 52 8.43 -4.10 -6.16
N GLN A 53 8.47 -2.87 -5.64
CA GLN A 53 8.08 -2.59 -4.25
C GLN A 53 6.60 -2.89 -4.01
N ILE A 54 5.73 -2.49 -4.95
CA ILE A 54 4.29 -2.75 -4.86
C ILE A 54 3.98 -4.26 -4.86
N LYS A 55 4.66 -5.05 -5.70
CA LYS A 55 4.55 -6.51 -5.71
C LYS A 55 4.93 -7.16 -4.37
N MET A 56 5.86 -6.55 -3.65
CA MET A 56 6.28 -6.98 -2.30
C MET A 56 5.34 -6.46 -1.20
N GLY A 57 4.25 -5.76 -1.54
CA GLY A 57 3.32 -5.17 -0.59
C GLY A 57 3.76 -3.82 -0.03
N ASN A 58 4.84 -3.24 -0.54
CA ASN A 58 5.25 -1.88 -0.19
C ASN A 58 4.55 -0.85 -1.09
N PHE A 59 3.57 -0.15 -0.51
CA PHE A 59 2.78 0.88 -1.20
C PHE A 59 3.28 2.31 -0.96
N GLU A 60 4.43 2.51 -0.31
CA GLU A 60 4.99 3.84 -0.07
C GLU A 60 5.15 4.67 -1.34
N THR A 61 5.43 4.03 -2.48
CA THR A 61 5.60 4.74 -3.76
C THR A 61 4.31 5.39 -4.26
N ILE A 62 3.14 4.87 -3.87
CA ILE A 62 1.82 5.44 -4.17
C ILE A 62 1.21 6.18 -2.97
N HIS A 63 1.93 6.30 -1.86
CA HIS A 63 1.48 7.07 -0.69
C HIS A 63 1.32 8.55 -1.03
N GLY A 64 0.14 9.08 -0.73
CA GLY A 64 -0.14 10.50 -0.73
C GLY A 64 -1.61 10.78 -0.92
N ASP A 65 -1.92 12.07 -1.02
CA ASP A 65 -3.18 12.54 -1.59
C ASP A 65 -3.10 12.46 -3.13
N TRP A 66 -4.18 11.98 -3.73
CA TRP A 66 -4.40 11.90 -5.16
C TRP A 66 -5.71 12.60 -5.48
N VAL A 67 -5.69 13.50 -6.45
CA VAL A 67 -6.78 14.42 -6.73
C VAL A 67 -6.88 14.67 -8.23
N ASN A 68 -8.09 14.99 -8.68
CA ASN A 68 -8.32 15.53 -10.01
C ASN A 68 -9.14 16.81 -9.88
N TYR A 69 -8.46 17.94 -10.00
CA TYR A 69 -9.07 19.28 -9.91
C TYR A 69 -9.89 19.64 -11.14
N GLU A 70 -9.68 18.93 -12.26
CA GLU A 70 -10.42 19.13 -13.52
C GLU A 70 -11.61 18.18 -13.64
N SER A 71 -11.81 17.29 -12.66
CA SER A 71 -12.94 16.37 -12.64
C SER A 71 -14.26 17.13 -12.49
N ASP A 72 -15.28 16.69 -13.22
CA ASP A 72 -16.67 17.11 -13.03
C ASP A 72 -17.32 16.42 -11.81
N ILE A 73 -16.64 15.45 -11.19
CA ILE A 73 -17.07 14.79 -9.96
C ILE A 73 -16.57 15.61 -8.77
N ASP A 74 -17.50 16.20 -8.02
CA ASP A 74 -17.17 17.01 -6.86
C ASP A 74 -16.34 16.24 -5.83
N GLY A 75 -15.30 16.90 -5.32
CA GLY A 75 -14.41 16.35 -4.29
C GLY A 75 -13.70 15.06 -4.70
N ARG A 76 -13.43 14.84 -6.00
CA ARG A 76 -12.76 13.64 -6.51
C ARG A 76 -11.32 13.55 -6.01
N ARG A 77 -11.15 12.86 -4.89
CA ARG A 77 -9.87 12.61 -4.23
C ARG A 77 -9.81 11.25 -3.57
N VAL A 78 -8.58 10.77 -3.41
CA VAL A 78 -8.23 9.57 -2.68
C VAL A 78 -6.99 9.84 -1.86
N ARG A 79 -6.90 9.27 -0.66
CA ARG A 79 -5.66 9.25 0.13
C ARG A 79 -5.19 7.82 0.27
N VAL A 80 -3.94 7.56 -0.06
CA VAL A 80 -3.29 6.25 0.15
C VAL A 80 -2.31 6.38 1.31
N LEU A 81 -2.46 5.54 2.32
CA LEU A 81 -1.57 5.41 3.48
C LEU A 81 -1.32 3.92 3.72
N ASP A 82 -0.10 3.47 3.48
CA ASP A 82 0.29 2.06 3.50
C ASP A 82 -0.68 1.19 2.67
N THR A 83 -1.29 0.18 3.29
CA THR A 83 -2.27 -0.72 2.67
C THR A 83 -3.69 -0.16 2.67
N LYS A 84 -3.91 1.08 3.10
CA LYS A 84 -5.25 1.68 3.19
C LYS A 84 -5.44 2.78 2.17
N VAL A 85 -6.62 2.81 1.60
CA VAL A 85 -7.06 3.85 0.68
C VAL A 85 -8.38 4.44 1.15
N THR A 86 -8.38 5.74 1.43
CA THR A 86 -9.57 6.48 1.85
C THR A 86 -10.16 7.19 0.63
N LYS A 87 -11.38 6.80 0.26
CA LYS A 87 -12.15 7.38 -0.84
C LYS A 87 -13.54 7.72 -0.33
N GLN A 88 -14.02 8.95 -0.55
CA GLN A 88 -15.38 9.37 -0.16
C GLN A 88 -15.72 9.06 1.32
N LYS A 89 -14.78 9.32 2.23
CA LYS A 89 -14.89 9.04 3.69
C LYS A 89 -15.04 7.56 4.05
N ARG A 90 -14.72 6.65 3.13
CA ARG A 90 -14.70 5.21 3.36
C ARG A 90 -13.29 4.69 3.14
N ASP A 91 -12.86 3.84 4.05
CA ASP A 91 -11.56 3.18 3.98
C ASP A 91 -11.71 1.82 3.31
N PHE A 92 -10.75 1.53 2.44
CA PHE A 92 -10.58 0.24 1.79
C PHE A 92 -9.15 -0.24 2.00
N TYR A 93 -8.94 -1.54 1.91
CA TYR A 93 -7.63 -2.15 1.92
C TYR A 93 -7.13 -2.39 0.50
N LEU A 94 -5.82 -2.30 0.32
CA LEU A 94 -5.08 -2.57 -0.90
C LEU A 94 -4.31 -3.88 -0.76
N GLN A 95 -4.43 -4.74 -1.77
CA GLN A 95 -3.60 -5.92 -1.93
C GLN A 95 -3.14 -6.03 -3.37
N TYR A 96 -1.91 -6.48 -3.59
CA TYR A 96 -1.43 -6.76 -4.95
C TYR A 96 -2.37 -7.76 -5.64
N GLY A 97 -2.95 -7.34 -6.77
CA GLY A 97 -3.90 -8.15 -7.53
C GLY A 97 -3.26 -8.85 -8.73
N GLY A 98 -2.26 -8.22 -9.34
CA GLY A 98 -1.52 -8.80 -10.46
C GLY A 98 -1.06 -7.76 -11.47
N ILE A 99 -0.70 -8.26 -12.65
CA ILE A 99 -0.44 -7.45 -13.84
C ILE A 99 -1.58 -7.71 -14.82
N ASN A 100 -2.14 -6.64 -15.39
CA ASN A 100 -3.09 -6.75 -16.48
C ASN A 100 -2.32 -7.12 -17.76
N GLU A 101 -2.58 -8.30 -18.30
CA GLU A 101 -1.87 -8.85 -19.47
C GLU A 101 -2.02 -7.99 -20.74
N GLN A 102 -3.11 -7.22 -20.86
CA GLN A 102 -3.37 -6.38 -22.02
C GLN A 102 -2.64 -5.03 -21.95
N THR A 103 -2.47 -4.49 -20.74
CA THR A 103 -1.91 -3.14 -20.53
C THR A 103 -0.50 -3.15 -19.96
N GLY A 104 -0.05 -4.30 -19.45
CA GLY A 104 1.19 -4.44 -18.68
C GLY A 104 1.18 -3.71 -17.34
N GLN A 105 0.04 -3.13 -16.93
CA GLN A 105 -0.04 -2.32 -15.71
C GLN A 105 -0.33 -3.17 -14.49
N VAL A 106 0.20 -2.75 -13.34
CA VAL A 106 -0.17 -3.33 -12.05
C VAL A 106 -1.58 -2.89 -11.68
N TYR A 107 -2.35 -3.85 -11.18
CA TYR A 107 -3.59 -3.56 -10.48
C TYR A 107 -3.52 -4.13 -9.06
N LEU A 108 -4.11 -3.37 -8.15
CA LEU A 108 -4.35 -3.78 -6.78
C LEU A 108 -5.83 -4.11 -6.62
N TRP A 109 -6.14 -5.05 -5.74
CA TRP A 109 -7.48 -5.20 -5.20
C TRP A 109 -7.73 -4.11 -4.17
N MET A 110 -8.82 -3.37 -4.34
CA MET A 110 -9.35 -2.41 -3.37
C MET A 110 -10.65 -2.97 -2.80
N TYR A 111 -10.63 -3.34 -1.52
CA TYR A 111 -11.71 -4.11 -0.90
C TYR A 111 -12.04 -3.60 0.50
N LEU A 112 -13.24 -3.91 0.98
CA LEU A 112 -13.67 -3.59 2.34
C LEU A 112 -13.22 -4.66 3.32
N GLU A 113 -13.07 -4.28 4.59
CA GLU A 113 -12.80 -5.25 5.64
C GLU A 113 -13.85 -6.37 5.66
N GLY A 114 -13.40 -7.61 5.79
CA GLY A 114 -14.28 -8.79 5.77
C GLY A 114 -14.77 -9.21 4.38
N ILE A 115 -14.39 -8.50 3.31
CA ILE A 115 -14.63 -8.91 1.93
C ILE A 115 -13.35 -9.52 1.35
N ALA A 116 -13.48 -10.63 0.62
CA ALA A 116 -12.35 -11.22 -0.07
C ALA A 116 -11.80 -10.23 -1.14
N PRO A 117 -10.47 -10.06 -1.27
CA PRO A 117 -9.86 -9.06 -2.16
C PRO A 117 -10.39 -9.10 -3.60
N GLU A 118 -10.54 -10.29 -4.17
CA GLU A 118 -11.02 -10.55 -5.52
C GLU A 118 -12.47 -10.12 -5.77
N ASN A 119 -13.26 -9.94 -4.70
CA ASN A 119 -14.62 -9.40 -4.76
C ASN A 119 -14.64 -7.86 -4.63
N GLY A 120 -13.48 -7.25 -4.44
CA GLY A 120 -13.31 -5.80 -4.46
C GLY A 120 -13.28 -5.21 -5.87
N SER A 121 -13.03 -3.91 -5.95
CA SER A 121 -12.76 -3.21 -7.21
C SER A 121 -11.26 -3.19 -7.50
N ARG A 122 -10.89 -3.07 -8.77
CA ARG A 122 -9.49 -2.85 -9.13
C ARG A 122 -9.09 -1.41 -8.88
N PHE A 123 -7.92 -1.24 -8.27
CA PHE A 123 -7.19 0.01 -8.19
C PHE A 123 -5.99 -0.10 -9.13
N GLU A 124 -6.11 0.52 -10.29
CA GLU A 124 -5.10 0.43 -11.35
C GLU A 124 -4.11 1.58 -11.27
N ILE A 125 -2.84 1.28 -11.52
CA ILE A 125 -1.74 2.24 -11.42
C ILE A 125 -1.10 2.39 -12.80
N TYR A 126 -1.04 3.63 -13.27
CA TYR A 126 -0.50 4.01 -14.56
C TYR A 126 0.66 4.98 -14.34
N PRO A 127 1.93 4.49 -14.33
CA PRO A 127 3.09 5.37 -14.24
C PRO A 127 3.14 6.39 -15.38
N LYS A 128 3.89 7.47 -15.18
CA LYS A 128 4.19 8.44 -16.22
C LYS A 128 4.60 7.75 -17.54
N GLY A 129 4.03 8.21 -18.65
CA GLY A 129 4.28 7.72 -20.00
C GLY A 129 3.45 6.51 -20.42
N THR A 130 2.75 5.82 -19.51
CA THR A 130 1.92 4.66 -19.90
C THR A 130 0.56 5.08 -20.44
N PRO A 131 0.02 4.44 -21.49
CA PRO A 131 -1.32 4.75 -21.96
C PRO A 131 -2.38 4.15 -21.04
N VAL A 132 -3.43 4.91 -20.76
CA VAL A 132 -4.66 4.36 -20.15
C VAL A 132 -5.59 3.88 -21.25
N PRO A 133 -6.09 2.63 -21.21
CA PRO A 133 -7.01 2.13 -22.23
C PRO A 133 -8.35 2.84 -22.23
N VAL A 134 -8.87 3.10 -23.42
CA VAL A 134 -10.12 3.85 -23.61
C VAL A 134 -11.13 3.02 -24.37
N LYS A 135 -12.35 2.94 -23.84
CA LYS A 135 -13.50 2.36 -24.50
C LYS A 135 -14.06 3.34 -25.53
N LEU A 136 -13.95 2.98 -26.80
CA LEU A 136 -14.47 3.75 -27.92
C LEU A 136 -15.98 3.56 -28.08
N ARG A 137 -16.62 4.45 -28.85
CA ARG A 137 -18.08 4.45 -29.09
C ARG A 137 -18.61 3.15 -29.70
N ASN A 138 -17.79 2.45 -30.48
CA ASN A 138 -18.11 1.15 -31.08
C ASN A 138 -17.92 -0.03 -30.10
N GLY A 139 -17.59 0.23 -28.83
CA GLY A 139 -17.35 -0.79 -27.80
C GLY A 139 -15.95 -1.39 -27.78
N THR A 140 -15.09 -1.09 -28.77
CA THR A 140 -13.70 -1.58 -28.76
C THR A 140 -12.85 -0.80 -27.75
N ILE A 141 -11.80 -1.44 -27.23
CA ILE A 141 -10.85 -0.80 -26.32
C ILE A 141 -9.61 -0.39 -27.12
N ASP A 142 -9.27 0.90 -27.09
CA ASP A 142 -8.00 1.42 -27.56
C ASP A 142 -6.93 1.27 -26.47
N TYR A 143 -5.89 0.50 -26.75
CA TYR A 143 -4.72 0.33 -25.88
C TYR A 143 -3.52 1.17 -26.31
N SER A 144 -3.57 1.82 -27.49
CA SER A 144 -2.49 2.70 -27.96
C SER A 144 -2.42 4.01 -27.18
N GLY A 145 -3.53 4.35 -26.51
CA GLY A 145 -3.77 5.59 -25.81
C GLY A 145 -3.95 6.79 -26.75
N LYS A 146 -4.11 6.59 -28.07
CA LYS A 146 -4.44 7.68 -29.01
C LYS A 146 -5.60 8.53 -28.50
N TYR A 147 -6.54 7.90 -27.79
CA TYR A 147 -7.72 8.55 -27.22
C TYR A 147 -7.65 8.75 -25.70
N ASP A 148 -6.51 8.50 -25.07
CA ASP A 148 -6.28 8.76 -23.64
C ASP A 148 -6.32 10.28 -23.39
N PRO A 149 -7.35 10.80 -22.68
CA PRO A 149 -7.50 12.23 -22.40
C PRO A 149 -6.66 12.69 -21.21
N THR A 150 -5.95 11.77 -20.54
CA THR A 150 -5.24 12.05 -19.29
C THR A 150 -3.83 12.59 -19.54
N SER A 151 -3.26 13.28 -18.55
CA SER A 151 -1.88 13.75 -18.63
C SER A 151 -0.91 12.57 -18.49
N ARG A 152 -0.31 12.15 -19.60
CA ARG A 152 0.75 11.12 -19.61
C ARG A 152 2.05 11.59 -18.96
N GLU A 153 2.19 12.88 -18.68
CA GLU A 153 3.36 13.44 -18.00
C GLU A 153 3.34 13.22 -16.50
N LYS A 154 2.26 12.64 -15.97
CA LYS A 154 2.02 12.43 -14.54
C LYS A 154 1.73 10.95 -14.26
N ASP A 155 2.07 10.54 -13.05
CA ASP A 155 1.55 9.28 -12.53
C ASP A 155 0.04 9.40 -12.33
N ARG A 156 -0.67 8.31 -12.63
CA ARG A 156 -2.14 8.26 -12.60
C ARG A 156 -2.60 7.02 -11.84
N ILE A 157 -3.68 7.17 -11.07
CA ILE A 157 -4.38 6.04 -10.47
C ILE A 157 -5.85 6.04 -10.89
N LEU A 158 -6.42 4.84 -10.98
CA LEU A 158 -7.84 4.59 -11.25
C LEU A 158 -8.42 3.63 -10.21
N PRO A 159 -9.05 4.16 -9.14
CA PRO A 159 -9.64 3.37 -8.05
C PRO A 159 -10.84 2.50 -8.45
N GLU A 160 -11.40 2.66 -9.67
CA GLU A 160 -12.54 1.88 -10.16
C GLU A 160 -12.23 1.22 -11.51
N GLY A 161 -11.07 0.56 -11.56
CA GLY A 161 -10.40 0.02 -12.74
C GLY A 161 -11.30 -0.71 -13.73
N SER A 162 -11.19 -0.28 -14.99
CA SER A 162 -11.67 -0.88 -16.25
C SER A 162 -11.50 0.16 -17.36
N ALA A 163 -11.55 -0.25 -18.64
CA ALA A 163 -11.57 0.71 -19.75
C ALA A 163 -12.86 1.54 -19.73
N ARG A 164 -12.70 2.86 -19.76
CA ARG A 164 -13.78 3.86 -19.67
C ARG A 164 -13.92 4.66 -20.96
N THR A 165 -15.04 5.34 -21.16
CA THR A 165 -15.10 6.33 -22.25
C THR A 165 -14.10 7.46 -22.02
N VAL A 166 -13.84 8.27 -23.04
CA VAL A 166 -12.95 9.44 -22.92
C VAL A 166 -13.43 10.35 -21.79
N GLU A 167 -14.73 10.64 -21.76
CA GLU A 167 -15.34 11.53 -20.78
C GLU A 167 -15.23 10.94 -19.36
N GLU A 168 -15.65 9.68 -19.19
CA GLU A 168 -15.55 8.99 -17.90
C GLU A 168 -14.11 8.91 -17.39
N LEU A 169 -13.15 8.63 -18.27
CA LEU A 169 -11.75 8.53 -17.90
C LEU A 169 -11.18 9.87 -17.43
N ALA A 170 -11.49 10.96 -18.14
CA ALA A 170 -11.08 12.30 -17.76
C ALA A 170 -11.62 12.69 -16.36
N SER A 171 -12.83 12.25 -16.03
CA SER A 171 -13.45 12.48 -14.71
C SER A 171 -12.86 11.60 -13.62
N LEU A 172 -12.57 10.32 -13.91
CA LEU A 172 -12.25 9.31 -12.90
C LEU A 172 -10.77 9.23 -12.55
N VAL A 173 -9.88 9.60 -13.47
CA VAL A 173 -8.43 9.59 -13.23
C VAL A 173 -8.09 10.49 -12.04
N LEU A 174 -7.06 10.11 -11.28
CA LEU A 174 -6.49 10.92 -10.22
C LEU A 174 -4.99 11.05 -10.42
N TYR A 175 -4.46 12.22 -10.09
CA TYR A 175 -3.04 12.56 -10.14
C TYR A 175 -2.54 12.83 -8.73
N ARG A 176 -1.23 12.75 -8.49
CA ARG A 176 -0.68 13.06 -7.18
C ARG A 176 -0.92 14.54 -6.84
N ASP A 177 -1.39 14.81 -5.62
CA ASP A 177 -1.55 16.17 -5.14
C ASP A 177 -0.18 16.88 -5.11
N GLY A 178 -0.12 18.08 -5.69
CA GLY A 178 1.12 18.83 -5.95
C GLY A 178 1.81 18.59 -7.31
N GLU A 179 1.44 17.57 -8.08
CA GLU A 179 1.86 17.41 -9.49
C GLU A 179 0.95 18.17 -10.48
N ALA A 180 -0.15 18.74 -9.97
CA ALA A 180 -1.15 19.43 -10.80
C ALA A 180 -0.67 20.77 -11.40
N LEU A 181 0.49 21.30 -10.99
CA LEU A 181 0.95 22.64 -11.34
C LEU A 181 2.23 22.61 -12.19
N VAL A 182 2.14 22.17 -13.45
CA VAL A 182 3.10 22.54 -14.51
C VAL A 182 2.36 22.63 -15.83
#